data_AF-A0A543HRS5-F1
#
_entry.id   AF-A0A543HRS5-F1
#
_cell.length_a   1.000
_cell.length_b   1.000
_cell.length_c   1.000
_cell.angle_alpha   90.00
_cell.angle_beta   90.00
_cell.angle_gamma   90.00
#
_symmetry.space_group_name_H-M   'P 1'
#
loop_
_entity.id
_entity.type
_entity.pdbx_description
1 polymer ?
#
loop_
_entity_poly.entity_id
_entity_poly.type
_entity_poly.pdbx_seq_one_letter_code
_entity_poly.pdbx_strand_id
1 'polypeptide(L)'
;MADLDFSVLLEDLTKDGNRWEQMGADLAGTYQKVLTLCALGTHVLDGVSFAQGFKGSYDQHYQEYLTFFQEGVTYLVSLKLKLDSTRAAYEASDEYQQWQAETGH
;
A
#
# COMPACT_ATOMS: atom_id res chain seq x y z
N MET A 1 -14.73 -33.00 6.47
CA MET A 1 -14.48 -31.55 6.43
C MET A 1 -12.99 -31.40 6.21
N ALA A 2 -12.55 -30.61 5.23
CA ALA A 2 -11.15 -30.22 5.21
C ALA A 2 -10.91 -29.43 6.50
N ASP A 3 -10.12 -29.98 7.42
CA ASP A 3 -9.68 -29.24 8.61
C ASP A 3 -9.06 -27.94 8.13
N LEU A 4 -9.63 -26.82 8.55
CA LEU A 4 -9.08 -25.52 8.27
C LEU A 4 -7.81 -25.40 9.12
N ASP A 5 -6.65 -25.59 8.50
CA ASP A 5 -5.38 -25.45 9.20
C ASP A 5 -5.14 -23.96 9.50
N PHE A 6 -5.33 -23.59 10.77
CA PHE A 6 -5.13 -22.21 11.21
C PHE A 6 -3.69 -21.75 10.97
N SER A 7 -2.69 -22.64 11.02
CA SER A 7 -1.30 -22.23 10.77
C SER A 7 -1.11 -21.69 9.35
N VAL A 8 -1.71 -22.36 8.36
CA VAL A 8 -1.68 -21.94 6.95
C VAL A 8 -2.42 -20.62 6.77
N LEU A 9 -3.61 -20.48 7.35
CA LEU A 9 -4.39 -19.24 7.26
C LEU A 9 -3.62 -18.05 7.85
N LEU A 10 -3.05 -18.20 9.05
CA LEU A 10 -2.32 -17.12 9.70
C LEU A 10 -1.03 -16.78 8.95
N GLU A 11 -0.33 -17.77 8.40
CA GLU A 11 0.83 -17.55 7.54
C GLU A 11 0.46 -16.78 6.27
N ASP A 12 -0.64 -17.13 5.62
CA ASP A 12 -1.13 -16.45 4.42
C ASP A 12 -1.51 -14.98 4.72
N LEU A 13 -2.19 -14.72 5.85
CA LEU A 13 -2.49 -13.35 6.28
C LEU A 13 -1.21 -12.51 6.46
N THR A 14 -0.16 -13.09 7.03
CA THR A 14 1.14 -12.42 7.19
C THR A 14 1.85 -12.22 5.86
N LYS A 15 1.85 -13.21 4.97
CA LYS A 15 2.43 -13.09 3.63
C LYS A 15 1.75 -11.99 2.83
N ASP A 16 0.43 -11.96 2.84
CA ASP A 16 -0.35 -10.95 2.13
C ASP A 16 -0.12 -9.56 2.73
N GLY A 17 -0.12 -9.44 4.06
CA GLY A 17 0.21 -8.18 4.74
C GLY A 17 1.58 -7.62 4.33
N ASN A 18 2.61 -8.47 4.34
CA ASN A 18 3.96 -8.10 3.91
C ASN A 18 4.01 -7.73 2.43
N ARG A 19 3.23 -8.41 1.57
CA ARG A 19 3.15 -8.08 0.14
C ARG A 19 2.53 -6.70 -0.08
N TRP A 20 1.47 -6.36 0.64
CA TRP A 20 0.85 -5.03 0.54
C TRP A 20 1.77 -3.92 1.02
N GLU A 21 2.50 -4.15 2.12
CA GLU A 21 3.53 -3.22 2.59
C GLU A 21 4.66 -3.03 1.58
N GLN A 22 5.16 -4.11 0.98
CA GLN A 22 6.19 -4.03 -0.05
C GLN A 22 5.70 -3.24 -1.27
N MET A 23 4.47 -3.49 -1.73
CA MET A 23 3.86 -2.71 -2.81
C MET A 23 3.72 -1.23 -2.43
N GLY A 24 3.39 -0.94 -1.18
CA GLY A 24 3.36 0.44 -0.64
C GLY A 24 4.74 1.11 -0.67
N ALA A 25 5.79 0.39 -0.29
CA ALA A 25 7.17 0.88 -0.34
C ALA A 25 7.65 1.13 -1.78
N ASP A 26 7.35 0.22 -2.70
CA ASP A 26 7.67 0.38 -4.13
C ASP A 26 6.92 1.57 -4.75
N LEU A 27 5.66 1.77 -4.34
CA LEU A 27 4.86 2.91 -4.75
C LEU A 27 5.41 4.23 -4.19
N ALA A 28 5.85 4.26 -2.93
CA ALA A 28 6.51 5.42 -2.33
C ALA A 28 7.85 5.74 -3.01
N GLY A 29 8.63 4.72 -3.39
CA GLY A 29 9.84 4.89 -4.18
C GLY A 29 9.55 5.44 -5.59
N THR A 30 8.45 5.01 -6.21
CA THR A 30 7.99 5.52 -7.50
C THR A 30 7.52 6.97 -7.38
N TYR A 31 6.76 7.29 -6.33
CA TYR A 31 6.33 8.66 -6.01
C TYR A 31 7.51 9.62 -5.93
N GLN A 32 8.60 9.24 -5.25
CA GLN A 32 9.81 10.08 -5.15
C GLN A 32 10.48 10.34 -6.51
N LYS A 33 10.44 9.36 -7.42
CA LYS A 33 10.95 9.52 -8.79
C LYS A 33 10.03 10.44 -9.61
N VAL A 34 8.72 10.30 -9.48
CA VAL A 34 7.73 11.18 -10.15
C VAL A 34 7.88 12.61 -9.68
N LEU A 35 8.01 12.87 -8.38
CA LEU A 35 8.32 14.19 -7.83
C LEU A 35 9.55 14.81 -8.51
N THR A 36 10.62 14.04 -8.64
CA THR A 36 11.89 14.51 -9.23
C THR A 36 11.76 14.79 -10.74
N LEU A 37 11.11 13.90 -11.49
CA LEU A 37 10.89 14.06 -12.94
C LEU A 37 9.95 15.22 -13.24
N CYS A 38 8.90 15.39 -12.44
CA CYS A 38 7.98 16.50 -12.60
C CYS A 38 8.65 17.84 -12.28
N ALA A 39 9.47 17.90 -11.22
CA ALA A 39 10.29 19.07 -10.93
C ALA A 39 11.20 19.47 -12.11
N LEU A 40 11.83 18.49 -12.78
CA LEU A 40 12.61 18.71 -14.01
C LEU A 40 11.74 19.26 -15.17
N GLY A 41 10.54 18.71 -15.36
CA GLY A 41 9.59 19.17 -16.38
C GLY A 41 9.19 20.64 -16.21
N THR A 42 9.00 21.10 -14.96
CA THR A 42 8.75 22.51 -14.66
C THR A 42 9.88 23.44 -15.11
N HIS A 43 11.14 23.00 -15.06
CA HIS A 43 12.29 23.80 -15.49
C HIS A 43 12.44 23.85 -17.03
N VAL A 44 11.97 22.83 -17.75
CA VAL A 44 12.08 22.74 -19.22
C VAL A 44 10.93 23.47 -19.93
N LEU A 45 9.79 23.63 -19.29
CA LEU A 45 8.60 24.30 -19.85
C LEU A 45 8.70 25.83 -19.93
N ASP A 46 9.85 26.41 -19.57
CA ASP A 46 10.02 27.86 -19.50
C ASP A 46 10.34 28.46 -20.88
N GLY A 47 9.43 29.30 -21.39
CA GLY A 47 9.61 30.08 -22.62
C GLY A 47 8.32 30.39 -23.38
N VAL A 48 7.71 29.38 -24.02
CA VAL A 48 6.51 29.57 -24.89
C VAL A 48 5.27 28.82 -24.37
N SER A 49 5.47 27.66 -23.74
CA SER A 49 4.42 26.84 -23.12
C SER A 49 3.73 27.56 -21.95
N PHE A 50 4.47 28.42 -21.25
CA PHE A 50 4.01 29.21 -20.10
C PHE A 50 2.91 30.21 -20.48
N ALA A 51 2.96 30.78 -21.69
CA ALA A 51 2.00 31.78 -22.16
C ALA A 51 0.63 31.19 -22.55
N GLN A 52 0.51 29.87 -22.73
CA GLN A 52 -0.73 29.20 -23.15
C GLN A 52 -1.50 28.52 -22.00
N GLY A 53 -1.20 28.84 -20.74
CA GLY A 53 -1.88 28.24 -19.58
C GLY A 53 -1.45 26.81 -19.26
N PHE A 54 -0.50 26.25 -20.01
CA PHE A 54 0.00 24.88 -19.86
C PHE A 54 0.62 24.64 -18.48
N LYS A 55 1.23 25.66 -17.87
CA LYS A 55 1.75 25.57 -16.51
C LYS A 55 0.65 25.35 -15.46
N GLY A 56 -0.49 26.02 -15.58
CA GLY A 56 -1.60 25.87 -14.63
C GLY A 56 -2.17 24.45 -14.65
N SER A 57 -2.42 23.92 -15.85
CA SER A 57 -2.86 22.53 -16.02
C SER A 57 -1.80 21.53 -15.58
N TYR A 58 -0.52 21.81 -15.84
CA TYR A 58 0.60 20.98 -15.38
C TYR A 58 0.66 20.92 -13.85
N ASP A 59 0.63 22.07 -13.17
CA ASP A 59 0.69 22.16 -11.72
C ASP A 59 -0.51 21.48 -11.07
N GLN A 60 -1.72 21.65 -11.63
CA GLN A 60 -2.92 20.99 -11.14
C GLN A 60 -2.82 19.46 -11.26
N HIS A 61 -2.53 18.94 -12.45
CA HIS A 61 -2.42 17.49 -12.65
C HIS A 61 -1.27 16.90 -11.83
N TYR A 62 -0.16 17.61 -11.71
CA TYR A 62 0.94 17.23 -10.83
C TYR A 62 0.45 17.05 -9.38
N GLN A 63 -0.26 18.02 -8.82
CA GLN A 63 -0.81 17.92 -7.45
C GLN A 63 -1.82 16.79 -7.30
N GLU A 64 -2.71 16.59 -8.28
CA GLU A 64 -3.65 15.47 -8.32
C GLU A 64 -2.90 14.14 -8.29
N TYR A 65 -1.90 13.96 -9.15
CA TYR A 65 -1.07 12.76 -9.17
C TYR A 65 -0.37 12.53 -7.83
N LEU A 66 0.23 13.57 -7.23
CA LEU A 66 0.89 13.43 -5.93
C LEU A 66 -0.06 12.95 -4.84
N THR A 67 -1.27 13.51 -4.81
CA THR A 67 -2.31 13.15 -3.85
C THR A 67 -2.71 11.68 -4.03
N PHE A 68 -2.98 11.25 -5.27
CA PHE A 68 -3.33 9.86 -5.57
C PHE A 68 -2.23 8.87 -5.14
N PHE A 69 -0.96 9.20 -5.35
CA PHE A 69 0.14 8.33 -4.90
C PHE A 69 0.22 8.24 -3.37
N GLN A 70 0.09 9.36 -2.66
CA GLN A 70 0.10 9.36 -1.19
C GLN A 70 -1.08 8.59 -0.58
N GLU A 71 -2.28 8.77 -1.14
CA GLU A 71 -3.46 8.02 -0.73
C GLU A 71 -3.31 6.53 -1.01
N GLY A 72 -2.75 6.16 -2.18
CA GLY A 72 -2.46 4.78 -2.54
C GLY A 72 -1.48 4.11 -1.58
N VAL A 73 -0.36 4.77 -1.24
CA VAL A 73 0.60 4.27 -0.25
C VAL A 73 -0.07 4.06 1.10
N THR A 74 -0.83 5.06 1.56
CA THR A 74 -1.55 5.00 2.84
C THR A 74 -2.55 3.84 2.87
N TYR A 75 -3.29 3.63 1.78
CA TYR A 75 -4.26 2.55 1.66
C TYR A 75 -3.59 1.18 1.72
N LEU A 76 -2.48 0.97 1.00
CA LEU A 76 -1.73 -0.28 0.99
C LEU A 76 -1.17 -0.63 2.37
N VAL A 77 -0.61 0.35 3.08
CA VAL A 77 -0.17 0.16 4.48
C VAL A 77 -1.36 -0.19 5.40
N SER A 78 -2.53 0.42 5.17
CA SER A 78 -3.73 0.10 5.95
C SER A 78 -4.21 -1.34 5.76
N LEU A 79 -3.97 -1.95 4.60
CA LEU A 79 -4.31 -3.35 4.36
C LEU A 79 -3.48 -4.29 5.23
N LYS A 80 -2.17 -4.03 5.38
CA LYS A 80 -1.32 -4.78 6.31
C LYS A 80 -1.86 -4.69 7.73
N LEU A 81 -2.15 -3.48 8.22
CA LEU A 81 -2.69 -3.29 9.57
C LEU A 81 -4.00 -4.05 9.79
N LYS A 82 -4.90 -4.08 8.79
CA LYS A 82 -6.14 -4.85 8.85
C LYS A 82 -5.89 -6.36 8.89
N LEU A 83 -4.93 -6.85 8.10
CA LEU A 83 -4.57 -8.27 8.08
C LEU A 83 -3.90 -8.70 9.39
N ASP A 84 -3.01 -7.89 9.94
CA ASP A 84 -2.38 -8.10 11.25
C ASP A 84 -3.44 -8.11 12.37
N SER A 85 -4.39 -7.18 12.33
CA SER A 85 -5.52 -7.16 13.27
C SER A 85 -6.42 -8.39 13.12
N THR A 86 -6.65 -8.85 11.90
CA THR A 86 -7.46 -10.05 11.62
C THR A 86 -6.76 -11.29 12.15
N ARG A 87 -5.45 -11.40 11.91
CA ARG A 87 -4.60 -12.46 12.47
C ARG A 87 -4.69 -12.49 14.00
N ALA A 88 -4.51 -11.35 14.66
CA ALA A 88 -4.60 -11.27 16.12
C ALA A 88 -6.00 -11.66 16.65
N ALA A 89 -7.06 -11.33 15.92
CA ALA A 89 -8.42 -11.73 16.29
C ALA A 89 -8.62 -13.25 16.16
N TYR A 90 -8.05 -13.89 15.13
CA TYR A 90 -8.06 -15.35 15.00
C TYR A 90 -7.25 -16.04 16.10
N GLU A 91 -6.04 -15.54 16.40
CA GLU A 91 -5.20 -16.10 17.48
C GLU A 91 -5.86 -15.98 18.87
N ALA A 92 -6.74 -14.99 19.04
CA ALA A 92 -7.51 -14.78 20.26
C ALA A 92 -8.84 -15.56 20.32
N SER A 93 -9.21 -16.29 19.26
CA SER A 93 -10.51 -16.98 19.19
C SER A 93 -10.46 -18.33 19.94
N ASP A 94 -11.61 -18.74 20.49
CA ASP A 94 -11.73 -20.00 21.22
C ASP A 94 -11.47 -21.20 20.30
N GLU A 95 -11.85 -21.10 19.02
CA GLU A 95 -11.62 -22.14 18.00
C GLU A 95 -10.13 -22.34 17.74
N TYR A 96 -9.34 -21.25 17.70
CA TYR A 96 -7.89 -21.36 17.54
C TYR A 96 -7.25 -22.04 18.75
N GLN A 97 -7.67 -21.68 19.97
CA GLN A 97 -7.19 -22.30 21.20
C GLN A 97 -7.52 -23.80 21.26
N GLN A 98 -8.71 -24.19 20.81
CA GLN A 98 -9.11 -25.60 20.70
C GLN A 98 -8.27 -26.35 19.67
N TRP A 99 -8.12 -25.79 18.47
CA TRP A 99 -7.26 -26.36 17.43
C TRP A 99 -5.81 -26.53 17.89
N GLN A 100 -5.28 -25.54 18.62
CA GLN A 100 -3.93 -25.59 19.16
C GLN A 100 -3.76 -26.74 20.16
N ALA A 101 -4.74 -26.91 21.07
CA ALA A 101 -4.74 -28.00 22.04
C ALA A 101 -4.87 -29.39 21.39
N GLU A 102 -5.59 -29.50 20.27
CA GLU A 102 -5.81 -30.75 19.54
C GLU A 102 -4.61 -31.15 18.66
N THR A 103 -3.92 -30.17 18.07
CA THR A 103 -2.84 -30.41 17.10
C THR A 103 -1.43 -30.27 17.68
N GLY A 104 -1.28 -29.66 18.87
CA GLY A 104 0.02 -29.47 19.53
C GLY A 104 0.91 -28.41 18.88
N HIS A 105 0.31 -27.50 18.11
CA HIS A 105 0.97 -26.37 17.46
C HIS A 105 1.26 -25.19 18.38
#